data_AF-A0A535EVA2-F1
#
_entry.id   AF-A0A535EVA2-F1
#
_cell.length_a   1.000
_cell.length_b   1.000
_cell.length_c   1.000
_cell.angle_alpha   90.00
_cell.angle_beta   90.00
_cell.angle_gamma   90.00
#
_symmetry.space_group_name_H-M   'P 1'
#
loop_
_entity.id
_entity.type
_entity.pdbx_description
1 polymer ?
#
loop_
_entity_poly.entity_id
_entity_poly.type
_entity_poly.pdbx_seq_one_letter_code
_entity_poly.pdbx_strand_id
1 'polypeptide(L)'
;MAEERKRVVVESRKDIERNPSALDRWIDGATWMDGPAETLQNWILKLYEVLGPPGQTLKDLLHGTRPLGHPLHPALTDVPLGAFTVMFLADWLALVSRAIPSEIGPFCLIVGILGMLAAAAAGYTDYTGTFGKERRYAVTHGLTMTLLLVAMIISLVLRYQHSATLFFFGVLISTLA
;
A
#
# COMPACT_ATOMS: atom_id res chain seq x y z
N MET A 1 10.05 6.29 -33.50
CA MET A 1 9.60 5.54 -32.30
C MET A 1 10.22 6.08 -31.01
N ALA A 2 11.54 5.95 -30.76
CA ALA A 2 12.15 6.35 -29.47
C ALA A 2 12.16 7.87 -29.19
N GLU A 3 12.48 8.70 -30.20
CA GLU A 3 12.50 10.17 -30.04
C GLU A 3 11.11 10.77 -29.83
N GLU A 4 10.10 10.22 -30.50
CA GLU A 4 8.71 10.64 -30.40
C GLU A 4 8.15 10.33 -29.00
N ARG A 5 8.46 9.15 -28.46
CA ARG A 5 8.14 8.77 -27.07
C ARG A 5 8.81 9.71 -26.06
N LYS A 6 10.07 10.09 -26.31
CA LYS A 6 10.82 11.01 -25.46
C LYS A 6 10.20 12.42 -25.49
N ARG A 7 9.77 12.88 -26.67
CA ARG A 7 9.11 14.17 -26.87
C ARG A 7 7.75 14.24 -26.15
N VAL A 8 6.91 13.21 -26.31
CA VAL A 8 5.59 13.12 -25.64
C VAL A 8 5.72 13.12 -24.12
N VAL A 9 6.70 12.40 -23.56
CA VAL A 9 6.95 12.39 -22.10
C VAL A 9 7.41 13.76 -21.60
N VAL A 10 8.27 14.46 -22.35
CA VAL A 10 8.74 15.80 -21.98
C VAL A 10 7.63 16.83 -22.06
N GLU A 11 6.76 16.74 -23.05
CA GLU A 11 5.61 17.62 -23.23
C GLU A 11 4.56 17.39 -22.13
N SER A 12 4.20 16.13 -21.88
CA SER A 12 3.32 15.75 -20.77
C SER A 12 3.85 16.19 -19.40
N ARG A 13 5.17 16.08 -19.15
CA ARG A 13 5.78 16.58 -17.91
C ARG A 13 5.63 18.10 -17.77
N LYS A 14 5.87 18.86 -18.85
CA LYS A 14 5.69 20.31 -18.86
C LYS A 14 4.24 20.71 -18.64
N ASP A 15 3.28 19.94 -19.16
CA ASP A 15 1.86 20.19 -18.97
C ASP A 15 1.39 19.89 -17.54
N ILE A 16 1.90 18.82 -16.90
CA ILE A 16 1.67 18.53 -15.48
C ILE A 16 2.25 19.63 -14.59
N GLU A 17 3.46 20.13 -14.91
CA GLU A 17 4.08 21.25 -14.19
C GLU A 17 3.30 22.56 -14.36
N ARG A 18 2.60 22.75 -15.49
CA ARG A 18 1.76 23.93 -15.76
C ARG A 18 0.37 23.84 -15.14
N ASN A 19 -0.20 22.65 -14.99
CA ASN A 19 -1.52 22.44 -14.41
C ASN A 19 -1.51 21.26 -13.43
N PRO A 20 -0.88 21.42 -12.24
CA PRO A 20 -0.81 20.35 -11.25
C PRO A 20 -2.21 19.92 -10.82
N SER A 21 -2.39 18.64 -10.45
CA SER A 21 -3.68 18.17 -9.96
C SER A 21 -4.07 18.87 -8.66
N ALA A 22 -5.37 18.88 -8.30
CA ALA A 22 -5.79 19.43 -7.01
C ALA A 22 -5.11 18.71 -5.82
N LEU A 23 -4.89 17.40 -5.96
CA LEU A 23 -4.15 16.59 -4.99
C LEU A 23 -2.68 17.03 -4.91
N ASP A 24 -2.02 17.24 -6.05
CA ASP A 24 -0.61 17.65 -6.08
C ASP A 24 -0.41 18.99 -5.38
N ARG A 25 -1.29 19.96 -5.66
CA ARG A 25 -1.26 21.26 -4.97
C ARG A 25 -1.48 21.12 -3.47
N TRP A 26 -2.37 20.22 -3.06
CA TRP A 26 -2.63 19.97 -1.64
C TRP A 26 -1.42 19.33 -0.94
N ILE A 27 -0.80 18.31 -1.54
CA ILE A 27 0.40 17.63 -0.99
C ILE A 27 1.60 18.60 -0.96
N ASP A 28 1.77 19.41 -2.01
CA ASP A 28 2.82 20.42 -2.07
C ASP A 28 2.62 21.53 -1.01
N GLY A 29 1.37 21.84 -0.67
CA GLY A 29 1.02 22.77 0.41
C GLY A 29 1.10 22.17 1.82
N ALA A 30 1.10 20.85 1.97
CA ALA A 30 1.09 20.14 3.25
C ALA A 30 2.48 20.07 3.93
N THR A 31 3.18 21.21 4.01
CA THR A 31 4.52 21.32 4.62
C THR A 31 4.54 20.93 6.11
N TRP A 32 3.41 21.02 6.79
CA TRP A 32 3.27 20.58 8.18
C TRP A 32 3.59 19.08 8.37
N MET A 33 3.49 18.27 7.30
CA MET A 33 3.85 16.85 7.33
C MET A 33 5.35 16.61 7.40
N ASP A 34 6.20 17.59 7.05
CA ASP A 34 7.65 17.39 6.94
C ASP A 34 8.29 17.00 8.28
N GLY A 35 7.90 17.64 9.39
CA GLY A 35 8.43 17.32 10.72
C GLY A 35 8.09 15.90 11.20
N PRO A 36 6.80 15.49 11.19
CA PRO A 36 6.40 14.11 11.48
C PRO A 36 7.05 13.09 10.53
N ALA A 37 7.15 13.43 9.24
CA ALA A 37 7.75 12.58 8.23
C ALA A 37 9.23 12.30 8.54
N GLU A 38 10.01 13.35 8.82
CA GLU A 38 11.42 13.24 9.20
C GLU A 38 11.62 12.45 10.47
N THR A 39 10.75 12.68 11.46
CA THR A 39 10.77 11.94 12.72
C THR A 39 10.62 10.44 12.43
N LEU A 40 9.62 10.06 11.65
CA LEU A 40 9.40 8.66 11.27
C LEU A 40 10.57 8.07 10.46
N GLN A 41 11.11 8.80 9.49
CA GLN A 41 12.29 8.36 8.72
C GLN A 41 13.47 8.07 9.64
N ASN A 42 13.77 9.00 10.55
CA ASN A 42 14.86 8.89 11.50
C ASN A 42 14.69 7.71 12.45
N TRP A 43 13.46 7.42 12.90
CA TRP A 43 13.17 6.23 13.71
C TRP A 43 13.45 4.92 12.95
N ILE A 44 13.02 4.84 11.70
CA ILE A 44 13.25 3.65 10.85
C ILE A 44 14.74 3.46 10.59
N LEU A 45 15.47 4.55 10.27
CA LEU A 45 16.92 4.49 10.07
C LEU A 45 17.66 4.05 11.34
N LYS A 46 17.31 4.60 12.50
CA LYS A 46 17.86 4.18 13.80
C LYS A 46 17.59 2.71 14.10
N LEU A 47 16.42 2.19 13.74
CA LEU A 47 16.11 0.76 13.91
C LEU A 47 17.10 -0.12 13.12
N TYR A 48 17.37 0.22 11.86
CA TYR A 48 18.36 -0.50 11.05
C TYR A 48 19.79 -0.36 11.61
N GLU A 49 20.15 0.83 12.11
CA GLU A 49 21.45 1.06 12.74
C GLU A 49 21.64 0.24 14.02
N VAL A 50 20.63 0.20 14.89
CA VAL A 50 20.62 -0.59 16.14
C VAL A 50 20.75 -2.09 15.84
N LEU A 51 20.13 -2.56 14.76
CA LEU A 51 20.24 -3.95 14.30
C LEU A 51 21.61 -4.29 13.69
N GLY A 52 22.49 -3.30 13.44
CA GLY A 52 23.85 -3.50 12.95
C GLY A 52 23.92 -4.20 11.58
N PRO A 53 24.88 -5.12 11.35
CA PRO A 53 25.02 -5.83 10.08
C PRO A 53 23.77 -6.61 9.62
N PRO A 54 23.03 -7.31 10.52
CA PRO A 54 21.72 -7.86 10.18
C PRO A 54 20.69 -6.82 9.69
N GLY A 55 20.68 -5.63 10.30
CA GLY A 55 19.79 -4.54 9.91
C GLY A 55 20.04 -4.04 8.49
N GLN A 56 21.32 -3.88 8.12
CA GLN A 56 21.69 -3.48 6.76
C GLN A 56 21.36 -4.56 5.73
N THR A 57 21.56 -5.83 6.07
CA THR A 57 21.16 -6.95 5.21
C THR A 57 19.65 -6.95 4.99
N LEU A 58 18.87 -6.75 6.05
CA LEU A 58 17.41 -6.65 5.96
C LEU A 58 16.97 -5.45 5.12
N LYS A 59 17.60 -4.29 5.30
CA LYS A 59 17.35 -3.09 4.50
C LYS A 59 17.58 -3.35 3.01
N ASP A 60 18.70 -3.99 2.66
CA ASP A 60 19.03 -4.33 1.27
C ASP A 60 18.05 -5.33 0.65
N LEU A 61 17.63 -6.33 1.43
CA LEU A 61 16.63 -7.31 1.00
C LEU A 61 15.29 -6.64 0.75
N LEU A 62 14.84 -5.77 1.67
CA LEU A 62 13.56 -5.08 1.58
C LEU A 62 13.51 -4.01 0.49
N HIS A 63 14.64 -3.38 0.16
CA HIS A 63 14.73 -2.55 -1.06
C HIS A 63 14.58 -3.39 -2.33
N GLY A 64 15.03 -4.65 -2.32
CA GLY A 64 14.96 -5.56 -3.48
C GLY A 64 15.99 -5.31 -4.58
N THR A 65 16.61 -4.13 -4.62
CA THR A 65 17.52 -3.74 -5.72
C THR A 65 18.82 -4.54 -5.77
N ARG A 66 19.33 -5.02 -4.62
CA ARG A 66 20.51 -5.92 -4.57
C ARG A 66 20.20 -7.38 -4.91
N PRO A 67 19.19 -8.04 -4.32
CA PRO A 67 18.91 -9.45 -4.59
C PRO A 67 18.13 -9.69 -5.89
N LEU A 68 17.21 -8.80 -6.27
CA LEU A 68 16.26 -9.01 -7.37
C LEU A 68 16.52 -8.07 -8.57
N GLY A 69 17.35 -7.04 -8.39
CA GLY A 69 17.61 -6.02 -9.41
C GLY A 69 16.47 -4.99 -9.57
N HIS A 70 15.37 -5.14 -8.83
CA HIS A 70 14.18 -4.30 -8.93
C HIS A 70 13.58 -4.00 -7.54
N PRO A 71 12.82 -2.89 -7.39
CA PRO A 71 12.18 -2.54 -6.12
C PRO A 71 11.20 -3.63 -5.65
N LEU A 72 11.33 -4.06 -4.39
CA LEU A 72 10.48 -5.13 -3.85
C LEU A 72 9.07 -4.64 -3.52
N HIS A 73 8.92 -3.39 -3.05
CA HIS A 73 7.62 -2.86 -2.64
C HIS A 73 6.54 -2.94 -3.74
N PRO A 74 6.77 -2.46 -4.99
CA PRO A 74 5.79 -2.60 -6.06
C PRO A 74 5.42 -4.06 -6.37
N ALA A 75 6.41 -4.96 -6.40
CA ALA A 75 6.14 -6.38 -6.64
C ALA A 75 5.27 -7.00 -5.53
N LEU A 76 5.47 -6.60 -4.27
CA LEU A 76 4.64 -7.07 -3.16
C LEU A 76 3.23 -6.48 -3.17
N THR A 77 3.01 -5.29 -3.73
CA THR A 77 1.67 -4.69 -3.84
C THR A 77 0.72 -5.44 -4.78
N ASP A 78 1.25 -6.27 -5.68
CA ASP A 78 0.42 -7.12 -6.56
C ASP A 78 -0.35 -8.20 -5.77
N VAL A 79 0.21 -8.67 -4.65
CA VAL A 79 -0.41 -9.68 -3.79
C VAL A 79 -1.73 -9.17 -3.19
N PRO A 80 -1.77 -8.05 -2.43
CA PRO A 80 -3.04 -7.54 -1.91
C PRO A 80 -4.00 -7.13 -3.03
N LEU A 81 -3.51 -6.58 -4.15
CA LEU A 81 -4.36 -6.21 -5.29
C LEU A 81 -5.11 -7.43 -5.85
N GLY A 82 -4.40 -8.52 -6.13
CA GLY A 82 -5.01 -9.75 -6.61
C GLY A 82 -5.92 -10.40 -5.56
N ALA A 83 -5.46 -10.50 -4.32
CA ALA A 83 -6.19 -11.13 -3.24
C ALA A 83 -7.52 -10.40 -2.94
N PHE A 84 -7.52 -9.07 -2.87
CA PHE A 84 -8.74 -8.29 -2.63
C PHE A 84 -9.69 -8.30 -3.83
N THR A 85 -9.18 -8.37 -5.05
CA THR A 85 -10.00 -8.55 -6.24
C THR A 85 -10.78 -9.87 -6.18
N VAL A 86 -10.09 -10.98 -5.86
CA VAL A 86 -10.73 -12.29 -5.72
C VAL A 86 -11.66 -12.32 -4.52
N MET A 87 -11.27 -11.75 -3.38
CA MET A 87 -12.11 -11.62 -2.18
C MET A 87 -13.44 -10.93 -2.53
N PHE A 88 -13.39 -9.75 -3.17
CA PHE A 88 -14.58 -8.99 -3.53
C PHE A 88 -15.54 -9.82 -4.40
N LEU A 89 -15.03 -10.43 -5.47
CA LEU A 89 -15.84 -11.27 -6.34
C LEU A 89 -16.41 -12.47 -5.58
N ALA A 90 -15.59 -13.10 -4.73
CA ALA A 90 -15.98 -14.28 -3.99
C ALA A 90 -17.11 -13.98 -2.99
N ASP A 91 -17.01 -12.88 -2.25
CA ASP A 91 -18.00 -12.46 -1.28
C ASP A 91 -19.37 -12.25 -1.92
N TRP A 92 -19.42 -11.51 -3.03
CA TRP A 92 -20.68 -11.22 -3.71
C TRP A 92 -21.27 -12.44 -4.40
N LEU A 93 -20.45 -13.32 -4.99
CA LEU A 93 -20.92 -14.58 -5.54
C LEU A 93 -21.51 -15.48 -4.45
N ALA A 94 -20.86 -15.59 -3.29
CA ALA A 94 -21.36 -16.35 -2.15
C ALA A 94 -22.68 -15.78 -1.60
N LEU A 95 -22.77 -14.45 -1.42
CA LEU A 95 -23.94 -13.79 -0.85
C LEU A 95 -25.16 -13.77 -1.80
N VAL A 96 -24.98 -13.48 -3.08
CA VAL A 96 -26.08 -13.29 -4.04
C VAL A 96 -26.52 -14.61 -4.66
N SER A 97 -25.56 -15.43 -5.09
CA SER A 97 -25.83 -16.62 -5.91
C SER A 97 -25.58 -17.94 -5.20
N ARG A 98 -24.84 -17.92 -4.07
CA ARG A 98 -24.33 -19.12 -3.38
C ARG A 98 -23.55 -20.05 -4.32
N ALA A 99 -22.98 -19.51 -5.40
CA ALA A 99 -22.26 -20.28 -6.41
C ALA A 99 -20.91 -20.81 -5.93
N ILE A 100 -20.35 -20.20 -4.87
CA ILE A 100 -19.09 -20.59 -4.28
C ILE A 100 -19.16 -20.58 -2.74
N PRO A 101 -18.26 -21.31 -2.04
CA PRO A 101 -18.18 -21.29 -0.58
C PRO A 101 -17.88 -19.90 0.00
N SER A 102 -18.54 -19.55 1.10
CA SER A 102 -18.39 -18.26 1.80
C SER A 102 -17.02 -18.05 2.43
N GLU A 103 -16.23 -19.11 2.57
CA GLU A 103 -14.92 -19.12 3.22
C GLU A 103 -13.81 -18.60 2.30
N ILE A 104 -14.04 -18.57 0.98
CA ILE A 104 -13.05 -18.10 0.00
C ILE A 104 -12.72 -16.62 0.21
N GLY A 105 -13.73 -15.79 0.44
CA GLY A 105 -13.55 -14.36 0.71
C GLY A 105 -12.64 -14.10 1.91
N PRO A 106 -12.98 -14.60 3.13
CA PRO A 106 -12.12 -14.51 4.30
C PRO A 106 -10.69 -15.02 4.10
N PHE A 107 -10.51 -16.13 3.37
CA PHE A 107 -9.18 -16.65 3.05
C PHE A 107 -8.37 -15.65 2.21
N CYS A 108 -8.95 -15.13 1.12
CA CYS A 108 -8.31 -14.12 0.29
C CYS A 108 -8.04 -12.82 1.06
N LEU A 109 -8.95 -12.42 1.97
CA LEU A 109 -8.76 -11.26 2.84
C LEU A 109 -7.51 -11.43 3.73
N ILE A 110 -7.28 -12.61 4.31
CA ILE A 110 -6.07 -12.91 5.09
C ILE A 110 -4.82 -12.81 4.23
N VAL A 111 -4.83 -13.43 3.05
CA VAL A 111 -3.69 -13.37 2.12
C VAL A 111 -3.37 -11.93 1.74
N GLY A 112 -4.40 -11.12 1.47
CA GLY A 112 -4.24 -9.71 1.15
C GLY A 112 -3.69 -8.90 2.32
N ILE A 113 -4.14 -9.13 3.55
CA ILE A 113 -3.60 -8.47 4.76
C ILE A 113 -2.12 -8.82 4.94
N LEU A 114 -1.73 -10.10 4.79
CA LEU A 114 -0.33 -10.52 4.85
C LEU A 114 0.51 -9.85 3.74
N GLY A 115 -0.04 -9.76 2.53
CA GLY A 115 0.56 -9.03 1.41
C GLY A 115 0.75 -7.54 1.70
N MET A 116 -0.25 -6.87 2.28
CA MET A 116 -0.14 -5.47 2.71
C MET A 116 0.96 -5.28 3.75
N LEU A 117 1.07 -6.18 4.73
CA LEU A 117 2.12 -6.10 5.76
C LEU A 117 3.52 -6.27 5.15
N ALA A 118 3.68 -7.22 4.24
CA ALA A 118 4.94 -7.42 3.53
C ALA A 118 5.29 -6.21 2.65
N ALA A 119 4.32 -5.69 1.89
CA ALA A 119 4.49 -4.49 1.08
C ALA A 119 4.81 -3.26 1.94
N ALA A 120 4.16 -3.10 3.09
CA ALA A 120 4.43 -2.01 4.02
C ALA A 120 5.86 -2.08 4.56
N ALA A 121 6.38 -3.27 4.90
CA ALA A 121 7.75 -3.44 5.36
C ALA A 121 8.76 -2.94 4.30
N ALA A 122 8.60 -3.36 3.04
CA ALA A 122 9.43 -2.88 1.93
C ALA A 122 9.23 -1.37 1.66
N GLY A 123 7.99 -0.90 1.72
CA GLY A 123 7.64 0.51 1.48
C GLY A 123 8.21 1.46 2.53
N TYR A 124 8.26 1.06 3.80
CA TYR A 124 8.93 1.84 4.85
C TYR A 124 10.45 1.87 4.66
N THR A 125 11.05 0.83 4.08
CA THR A 125 12.46 0.88 3.68
C THR A 125 12.68 1.89 2.56
N ASP A 126 11.86 1.84 1.51
CA ASP A 126 11.91 2.78 0.36
C ASP A 126 11.65 4.23 0.79
N TYR A 127 10.74 4.42 1.75
CA TYR A 127 10.42 5.70 2.35
C TYR A 127 11.65 6.44 2.93
N THR A 128 12.65 5.71 3.45
CA THR A 128 13.86 6.33 4.01
C THR A 128 14.71 7.07 2.98
N GLY A 129 14.51 6.80 1.68
CA GLY A 129 15.20 7.48 0.58
C GLY A 129 14.46 8.68 -0.01
N THR A 130 13.29 9.03 0.51
CA THR A 130 12.43 10.10 -0.07
C THR A 130 12.64 11.46 0.59
N PHE A 131 12.50 12.54 -0.20
CA PHE A 131 12.69 13.93 0.27
C PHE A 131 11.64 14.88 -0.31
N GLY A 132 11.40 16.01 0.37
CA GLY A 132 10.51 17.07 -0.09
C GLY A 132 9.13 16.54 -0.50
N LYS A 133 8.73 16.81 -1.75
CA LYS A 133 7.44 16.40 -2.32
C LYS A 133 7.22 14.89 -2.23
N GLU A 134 8.20 14.08 -2.66
CA GLU A 134 8.09 12.61 -2.69
C GLU A 134 7.81 12.02 -1.30
N ARG A 135 8.45 12.59 -0.28
CA ARG A 135 8.25 12.19 1.11
C ARG A 135 6.82 12.43 1.57
N ARG A 136 6.21 13.54 1.18
CA ARG A 136 4.81 13.85 1.53
C ARG A 136 3.83 12.92 0.83
N TYR A 137 4.09 12.54 -0.43
CA TYR A 137 3.33 11.47 -1.08
C TYR A 137 3.47 10.15 -0.33
N ALA A 138 4.69 9.77 0.04
CA ALA A 138 4.94 8.51 0.72
C ALA A 138 4.25 8.44 2.09
N VAL A 139 4.26 9.52 2.89
CA VAL A 139 3.51 9.59 4.16
C VAL A 139 2.01 9.55 3.92
N THR A 140 1.49 10.31 2.95
CA THR A 140 0.05 10.33 2.65
C THR A 140 -0.42 8.93 2.22
N HIS A 141 0.32 8.30 1.29
CA HIS A 141 0.07 6.94 0.83
C HIS A 141 0.14 5.94 2.00
N GLY A 142 1.21 5.98 2.79
CA GLY A 142 1.39 5.09 3.94
C GLY A 142 0.26 5.22 4.96
N LEU A 143 -0.20 6.44 5.24
CA LEU A 143 -1.34 6.68 6.13
C LEU A 143 -2.64 6.12 5.55
N THR A 144 -2.94 6.40 4.28
CA THR A 144 -4.11 5.85 3.59
C THR A 144 -4.11 4.33 3.62
N MET A 145 -2.99 3.70 3.28
CA MET A 145 -2.86 2.24 3.29
C MET A 145 -2.96 1.65 4.71
N THR A 146 -2.50 2.37 5.73
CA THR A 146 -2.67 1.95 7.13
C THR A 146 -4.13 1.97 7.55
N LEU A 147 -4.88 3.01 7.17
CA LEU A 147 -6.32 3.08 7.43
C LEU A 147 -7.09 1.97 6.71
N LEU A 148 -6.75 1.71 5.44
CA LEU A 148 -7.27 0.56 4.70
C LEU A 148 -6.96 -0.75 5.43
N LEU A 149 -5.71 -0.97 5.85
CA LEU A 149 -5.32 -2.19 6.56
C LEU A 149 -6.16 -2.39 7.84
N VAL A 150 -6.39 -1.33 8.62
CA VAL A 150 -7.24 -1.38 9.80
C VAL A 150 -8.69 -1.73 9.43
N ALA A 151 -9.25 -1.11 8.39
CA ALA A 151 -10.59 -1.44 7.90
C ALA A 151 -10.70 -2.91 7.45
N MET A 152 -9.67 -3.43 6.77
CA MET A 152 -9.61 -4.83 6.34
C MET A 152 -9.49 -5.81 7.52
N ILE A 153 -8.74 -5.45 8.57
CA ILE A 153 -8.68 -6.24 9.82
C ILE A 153 -10.04 -6.22 10.53
N ILE A 154 -10.69 -5.06 10.63
CA ILE A 154 -12.04 -4.95 11.21
C ILE A 154 -13.02 -5.83 10.43
N SER A 155 -13.00 -5.76 9.10
CA SER A 155 -13.80 -6.64 8.22
C SER A 155 -13.56 -8.11 8.55
N LEU A 156 -12.30 -8.54 8.66
CA LEU A 156 -11.94 -9.91 8.98
C LEU A 156 -12.49 -10.34 10.35
N VAL A 157 -12.31 -9.51 11.39
CA VAL A 157 -12.81 -9.79 12.75
C VAL A 157 -14.32 -9.96 12.76
N LEU A 158 -15.07 -9.13 12.01
CA LEU A 158 -16.52 -9.24 11.89
C LEU A 158 -16.96 -10.54 11.20
N ARG A 159 -16.22 -10.98 10.17
CA ARG A 159 -16.50 -12.22 9.43
C ARG A 159 -16.24 -13.49 10.24
N TYR A 160 -15.36 -13.43 11.26
CA TYR A 160 -15.09 -14.55 12.16
C TYR A 160 -16.12 -14.73 13.29
N GLN A 161 -17.08 -13.81 13.41
CA GLN A 161 -18.16 -13.94 14.39
C GLN A 161 -19.23 -14.92 13.90
N HIS A 162 -19.88 -15.63 14.82
CA HIS A 162 -21.01 -16.53 14.52
C HIS A 162 -22.31 -15.73 14.29
N SER A 163 -22.30 -14.74 13.39
CA SER A 163 -23.44 -13.88 13.08
C SER A 163 -23.47 -13.49 11.60
N ALA A 164 -24.53 -13.87 10.91
CA ALA A 164 -24.73 -13.53 9.49
C ALA A 164 -24.79 -12.00 9.26
N THR A 165 -25.35 -11.25 10.20
CA THR A 165 -25.41 -9.78 10.14
C THR A 165 -24.01 -9.17 10.24
N LEU A 166 -23.17 -9.63 11.18
CA LEU A 166 -21.80 -9.13 11.31
C LEU A 166 -20.94 -9.55 10.11
N PHE A 167 -21.13 -10.76 9.60
CA PHE A 167 -20.48 -11.20 8.36
C PHE A 167 -20.80 -10.26 7.19
N PHE A 168 -22.07 -9.93 6.99
CA PHE A 168 -22.51 -8.99 5.95
C PHE A 168 -21.87 -7.60 6.12
N PHE A 169 -21.85 -7.05 7.33
CA PHE A 169 -21.17 -5.78 7.60
C PHE A 169 -19.66 -5.87 7.36
N GLY A 170 -19.04 -7.01 7.65
CA GLY A 170 -17.64 -7.28 7.29
C GLY A 170 -17.44 -7.14 5.78
N VAL A 171 -18.28 -7.77 4.96
CA VAL A 171 -18.22 -7.67 3.50
C VAL A 171 -18.42 -6.23 3.03
N LEU A 172 -19.36 -5.48 3.62
CA LEU A 172 -19.58 -4.08 3.28
C LEU A 172 -18.36 -3.20 3.59
N ILE A 173 -17.75 -3.35 4.77
CA ILE A 173 -16.57 -2.57 5.16
C ILE A 173 -15.45 -2.77 4.14
N SER A 174 -15.11 -4.01 3.80
CA SER A 174 -14.04 -4.31 2.84
C SER A 174 -14.39 -3.96 1.39
N THR A 175 -15.68 -3.77 1.07
CA THR A 175 -16.12 -3.32 -0.26
C THR A 175 -15.97 -1.81 -0.41
N LEU A 176 -16.09 -1.07 0.69
CA LEU A 176 -16.04 0.40 0.71
C LEU A 176 -14.66 0.96 1.08
N ALA A 177 -13.79 0.13 1.65
CA ALA A 177 -12.40 0.47 1.96
C ALA A 177 -11.56 0.53 0.69
#